data_AF-A0A7V9U5H8-F1
#
_entry.id   AF-A0A7V9U5H8-F1
#
_cell.length_a   1.000
_cell.length_b   1.000
_cell.length_c   1.000
_cell.angle_alpha   90.00
_cell.angle_beta   90.00
_cell.angle_gamma   90.00
#
_symmetry.space_group_name_H-M   'P 1'
#
loop_
_entity.id
_entity.type
_entity.pdbx_description
1 polymer ?
#
loop_
_entity_poly.entity_id
_entity_poly.type
_entity_poly.pdbx_seq_one_letter_code
_entity_poly.pdbx_strand_id
1 'polypeptide(L)'
;MMLFRGRNPDVTVWKRFRSGLDGFTFSKQGTHYEAYIAANAERVVDLFHTLSEQLSPAIDLVLADLRSEATWQGESVALPDVRDAVARLKVPLATYGGVEISLYTPDDQLTLTPQLELYIYARSDRWLYLLQGKGLEERASLADRAWGSQAWDHAPAPTLSAAINAAAERLSLSPA
;
A
#
# COMPACT_ATOMS: atom_id res chain seq x y z
N MET A 1 38.04 -45.52 -5.63
CA MET A 1 36.71 -45.02 -5.21
C MET A 1 36.78 -43.50 -5.14
N MET A 2 36.36 -42.81 -6.19
CA MET A 2 36.36 -41.33 -6.25
C MET A 2 34.92 -40.85 -6.09
N LEU A 3 34.61 -40.20 -4.98
CA LEU A 3 33.34 -39.50 -4.74
C LEU A 3 33.44 -38.10 -5.36
N PHE A 4 32.89 -37.93 -6.56
CA PHE A 4 32.57 -36.61 -7.09
C PHE A 4 31.35 -36.06 -6.32
N ARG A 5 31.61 -35.19 -5.35
CA ARG A 5 30.57 -34.40 -4.67
C ARG A 5 30.03 -33.39 -5.70
N GLY A 6 28.84 -33.65 -6.23
CA GLY A 6 28.11 -32.70 -7.07
C GLY A 6 27.91 -31.39 -6.30
N ARG A 7 28.63 -30.36 -6.72
CA ARG A 7 28.44 -28.98 -6.27
C ARG A 7 27.18 -28.49 -6.98
N ASN A 8 26.03 -28.64 -6.34
CA ASN A 8 24.78 -28.05 -6.79
C ASN A 8 25.02 -26.54 -6.96
N PRO A 9 25.06 -25.99 -8.19
CA PRO A 9 25.34 -24.58 -8.36
C PRO A 9 24.10 -23.77 -7.98
N ASP A 10 24.36 -22.78 -7.14
CA ASP A 10 23.63 -21.53 -7.00
C ASP A 10 22.11 -21.61 -7.08
N VAL A 11 21.49 -21.74 -5.90
CA VAL A 11 20.17 -21.21 -5.64
C VAL A 11 20.19 -19.75 -6.12
N THR A 12 19.52 -19.52 -7.25
CA THR A 12 19.41 -18.27 -7.99
C THR A 12 19.53 -17.06 -7.07
N VAL A 13 20.65 -16.35 -7.18
CA VAL A 13 20.95 -15.06 -6.53
C VAL A 13 19.77 -14.08 -6.66
N TRP A 14 18.99 -14.21 -7.72
CA TRP A 14 17.72 -13.50 -7.95
C TRP A 14 16.65 -13.64 -6.86
N LYS A 15 16.56 -14.76 -6.14
CA LYS A 15 15.61 -14.89 -5.01
C LYS A 15 16.06 -14.06 -3.81
N ARG A 16 17.36 -14.02 -3.49
CA ARG A 16 17.88 -13.30 -2.32
C ARG A 16 17.70 -11.78 -2.38
N PHE A 17 17.55 -11.20 -3.57
CA PHE A 17 17.30 -9.77 -3.73
C PHE A 17 15.81 -9.38 -3.68
N ARG A 18 14.88 -10.35 -3.68
CA ARG A 18 13.43 -10.11 -3.55
C ARG A 18 12.78 -10.70 -2.29
N SER A 19 13.45 -11.64 -1.60
CA SER A 19 12.77 -12.58 -0.68
C SER A 19 12.69 -12.18 0.80
N GLY A 20 13.05 -10.96 1.19
CA GLY A 20 13.08 -10.57 2.60
C GLY A 20 11.77 -10.01 3.15
N LEU A 21 11.22 -9.01 2.44
CA LEU A 21 10.28 -8.05 3.03
C LEU A 21 8.89 -8.08 2.43
N ASP A 22 8.71 -8.64 1.23
CA ASP A 22 7.43 -8.61 0.52
C ASP A 22 6.55 -9.76 1.00
N GLY A 23 5.70 -9.47 1.98
CA GLY A 23 4.79 -10.45 2.56
C GLY A 23 3.57 -9.77 3.15
N PHE A 24 2.62 -10.60 3.55
CA PHE A 24 1.42 -10.12 4.24
C PHE A 24 1.07 -11.02 5.42
N THR A 25 0.45 -10.44 6.43
CA THR A 25 -0.34 -11.22 7.40
C THR A 25 -1.80 -11.18 6.95
N PHE A 26 -2.54 -12.23 7.29
CA PHE A 26 -3.96 -12.32 7.00
C PHE A 26 -4.69 -12.89 8.22
N SER A 27 -5.71 -12.21 8.70
CA SER A 27 -6.45 -12.65 9.87
C SER A 27 -7.93 -12.34 9.75
N LYS A 28 -8.76 -13.14 10.41
CA LYS A 28 -10.19 -12.86 10.55
C LYS A 28 -10.44 -12.18 11.89
N GLN A 29 -10.92 -10.95 11.83
CA GLN A 29 -11.25 -10.11 12.99
C GLN A 29 -12.78 -9.98 13.09
N GLY A 30 -13.40 -10.86 13.88
CA GLY A 30 -14.87 -10.89 14.02
C GLY A 30 -15.59 -11.15 12.69
N THR A 31 -16.20 -10.11 12.13
CA THR A 31 -16.99 -10.16 10.89
C THR A 31 -16.22 -9.75 9.63
N HIS A 32 -14.97 -9.29 9.75
CA HIS A 32 -14.15 -8.89 8.62
C HIS A 32 -12.81 -9.64 8.60
N TYR A 33 -12.14 -9.60 7.45
CA TYR A 33 -10.78 -10.03 7.25
C TYR A 33 -9.88 -8.81 7.19
N GLU A 34 -8.71 -8.92 7.80
CA GLU A 34 -7.66 -7.91 7.78
C GLU A 34 -6.43 -8.51 7.10
N ALA A 35 -5.92 -7.80 6.09
CA ALA A 35 -4.61 -8.05 5.52
C ALA A 35 -3.70 -6.87 5.83
N TYR A 36 -2.53 -7.15 6.41
CA TYR A 36 -1.46 -6.16 6.56
C TYR A 36 -0.31 -6.56 5.65
N ILE A 37 0.05 -5.66 4.74
CA ILE A 37 1.10 -5.87 3.74
C ILE A 37 2.30 -4.98 4.09
N ALA A 38 3.44 -5.62 4.27
CA ALA A 38 4.72 -4.94 4.34
C ALA A 38 5.50 -5.20 3.05
N ALA A 39 6.07 -4.14 2.50
CA ALA A 39 7.07 -4.17 1.45
C ALA A 39 7.91 -2.89 1.55
N ASN A 40 8.84 -2.69 0.62
CA ASN A 40 9.50 -1.39 0.46
C ASN A 40 8.53 -0.31 -0.05
N ALA A 41 8.87 0.96 0.16
CA ALA A 41 8.01 2.12 -0.14
C ALA A 41 7.43 2.12 -1.56
N GLU A 42 8.27 2.02 -2.58
CA GLU A 42 7.84 2.00 -3.99
C GLU A 42 6.86 0.85 -4.23
N ARG A 43 7.19 -0.34 -3.74
CA ARG A 43 6.37 -1.52 -3.92
C ARG A 43 5.03 -1.43 -3.20
N VAL A 44 4.97 -0.89 -1.98
CA VAL A 44 3.70 -0.71 -1.25
C VAL A 44 2.79 0.24 -2.02
N VAL A 45 3.32 1.35 -2.53
CA VAL A 45 2.56 2.32 -3.31
C VAL A 45 2.08 1.73 -4.64
N ASP A 46 2.93 0.94 -5.31
CA ASP A 46 2.55 0.21 -6.52
C ASP A 46 1.48 -0.87 -6.26
N LEU A 47 1.59 -1.60 -5.15
CA LEU A 47 0.60 -2.57 -4.72
C LEU A 47 -0.72 -1.90 -4.41
N PHE A 48 -0.73 -0.79 -3.67
CA PHE A 48 -1.94 0.00 -3.40
C PHE A 48 -2.65 0.39 -4.71
N HIS A 49 -1.93 0.98 -5.66
CA HIS A 49 -2.47 1.32 -6.98
C HIS A 49 -3.01 0.08 -7.73
N THR A 50 -2.27 -1.04 -7.71
CA THR A 50 -2.61 -2.28 -8.43
C THR A 50 -3.72 -3.10 -7.75
N LEU A 51 -3.93 -2.93 -6.45
CA LEU A 51 -4.98 -3.62 -5.71
C LEU A 51 -6.27 -2.79 -5.72
N SER A 52 -6.18 -1.47 -5.83
CA SER A 52 -7.34 -0.58 -6.02
C SER A 52 -8.19 -0.95 -7.24
N GLU A 53 -7.63 -1.61 -8.27
CA GLU A 53 -8.41 -2.08 -9.44
C GLU A 53 -9.51 -3.09 -9.07
N GLN A 54 -9.39 -3.73 -7.91
CA GLN A 54 -10.31 -4.76 -7.43
C GLN A 54 -11.50 -4.18 -6.65
N LEU A 55 -11.54 -2.86 -6.47
CA LEU A 55 -12.63 -2.13 -5.84
C LEU A 55 -13.75 -1.84 -6.84
N SER A 56 -14.93 -1.50 -6.31
CA SER A 56 -16.07 -1.06 -7.11
C SER A 56 -15.76 0.23 -7.89
N PRO A 57 -16.44 0.48 -9.03
CA PRO A 57 -16.15 1.66 -9.87
C PRO A 57 -16.38 3.03 -9.21
N ALA A 58 -17.21 3.10 -8.18
CA ALA A 58 -17.44 4.30 -7.38
C ALA A 58 -17.05 4.01 -5.92
N ILE A 59 -16.22 4.87 -5.35
CA ILE A 59 -15.61 4.69 -4.03
C ILE A 59 -15.66 5.99 -3.23
N ASP A 60 -15.70 5.87 -1.91
CA ASP A 60 -15.45 7.02 -1.05
C ASP A 60 -13.94 7.10 -0.80
N LEU A 61 -13.39 8.31 -0.78
CA LEU A 61 -11.95 8.57 -0.67
C LEU A 61 -11.71 9.52 0.49
N VAL A 62 -10.74 9.17 1.34
CA VAL A 62 -10.11 10.10 2.29
C VAL A 62 -8.64 10.25 1.92
N LEU A 63 -8.18 11.49 1.84
CA LEU A 63 -6.82 11.87 1.54
C LEU A 63 -6.33 12.79 2.65
N ALA A 64 -5.32 12.39 3.42
CA ALA A 64 -4.77 13.18 4.51
C ALA A 64 -3.27 13.43 4.30
N ASP A 65 -2.85 14.68 4.18
CA ASP A 65 -1.45 15.09 4.22
C ASP A 65 -1.10 15.50 5.66
N LEU A 66 -0.42 14.61 6.39
CA LEU A 66 -0.03 14.86 7.77
C LEU A 66 1.17 15.81 7.87
N ARG A 67 1.84 16.15 6.76
CA ARG A 67 2.91 17.16 6.75
C ARG A 67 2.35 18.57 6.73
N SER A 68 1.19 18.77 6.11
CA SER A 68 0.47 20.04 6.08
C SER A 68 -0.76 20.09 6.99
N GLU A 69 -1.03 19.00 7.71
CA GLU A 69 -2.22 18.82 8.57
C GLU A 69 -3.53 19.09 7.82
N ALA A 70 -3.59 18.68 6.55
CA ALA A 70 -4.74 18.90 5.69
C ALA A 70 -5.40 17.58 5.31
N THR A 71 -6.73 17.55 5.36
CA THR A 71 -7.52 16.36 5.03
C THR A 71 -8.63 16.73 4.06
N TRP A 72 -8.86 15.86 3.09
CA TRP A 72 -9.93 15.95 2.13
C TRP A 72 -10.72 14.65 2.05
N GLN A 73 -11.99 14.76 1.72
CA GLN A 73 -12.90 13.65 1.51
C GLN A 73 -13.69 13.81 0.21
N GLY A 74 -14.01 12.70 -0.42
CA GLY A 74 -14.89 12.63 -1.58
C GLY A 74 -15.80 11.42 -1.47
N GLU A 75 -17.07 11.61 -1.81
CA GLU A 75 -18.08 10.55 -1.81
C GLU A 75 -18.37 10.12 -3.25
N SER A 76 -18.52 8.82 -3.48
CA SER A 76 -18.86 8.25 -4.79
C SER A 76 -17.94 8.72 -5.94
N VAL A 77 -16.65 8.89 -5.67
CA VAL A 77 -15.65 9.32 -6.65
C VAL A 77 -15.41 8.18 -7.65
N ALA A 78 -15.30 8.52 -8.93
CA ALA A 78 -14.99 7.54 -9.96
C ALA A 78 -13.59 6.95 -9.75
N LEU A 79 -13.52 5.64 -9.53
CA LEU A 79 -12.27 4.91 -9.30
C LEU A 79 -11.22 5.16 -10.41
N PRO A 80 -11.55 5.21 -11.72
CA PRO A 80 -10.57 5.56 -12.75
C PRO A 80 -9.85 6.89 -12.48
N ASP A 81 -10.58 7.93 -12.06
CA ASP A 81 -10.00 9.24 -11.77
C ASP A 81 -9.10 9.19 -10.53
N VAL A 82 -9.54 8.49 -9.47
CA VAL A 82 -8.73 8.27 -8.26
C VAL A 82 -7.43 7.57 -8.61
N ARG A 83 -7.50 6.52 -9.43
CA ARG A 83 -6.34 5.74 -9.85
C ARG A 83 -5.36 6.57 -10.68
N ASP A 84 -5.87 7.39 -11.60
CA ASP A 84 -5.07 8.32 -12.38
C ASP A 84 -4.37 9.37 -11.49
N ALA A 85 -5.05 9.85 -10.45
CA ALA A 85 -4.45 10.74 -9.46
C ALA A 85 -3.33 10.02 -8.67
N VAL A 86 -3.61 8.82 -8.13
CA VAL A 86 -2.63 8.01 -7.39
C VAL A 86 -1.43 7.65 -8.25
N ALA A 87 -1.61 7.34 -9.54
CA ALA A 87 -0.53 7.04 -10.47
C ALA A 87 0.48 8.21 -10.58
N ARG A 88 0.00 9.46 -10.51
CA ARG A 88 0.84 10.67 -10.52
C ARG A 88 1.53 10.92 -9.17
N LEU A 89 0.95 10.41 -8.09
CA LEU A 89 1.48 10.53 -6.73
C LEU A 89 2.51 9.45 -6.37
N LYS A 90 2.68 8.41 -7.18
CA LYS A 90 3.53 7.26 -6.82
C LYS A 90 4.94 7.65 -6.38
N VAL A 91 5.63 8.45 -7.19
CA VAL A 91 7.00 8.89 -6.94
C VAL A 91 7.07 9.76 -5.68
N PRO A 92 6.31 10.88 -5.55
CA PRO A 92 6.39 11.69 -4.35
C PRO A 92 5.95 10.94 -3.09
N LEU A 93 4.95 10.06 -3.15
CA LEU A 93 4.55 9.22 -2.01
C LEU A 93 5.69 8.29 -1.57
N ALA A 94 6.28 7.54 -2.50
CA ALA A 94 7.37 6.62 -2.17
C ALA A 94 8.65 7.35 -1.69
N THR A 95 8.85 8.59 -2.13
CA THR A 95 10.01 9.41 -1.74
C THR A 95 9.85 9.99 -0.35
N TYR A 96 8.67 10.49 -0.01
CA TYR A 96 8.46 11.29 1.19
C TYR A 96 7.63 10.59 2.26
N GLY A 97 6.63 9.77 1.92
CA GLY A 97 5.61 9.33 2.87
C GLY A 97 4.87 10.51 3.52
N GLY A 98 4.17 10.26 4.63
CA GLY A 98 3.46 11.30 5.38
C GLY A 98 2.06 11.62 4.88
N VAL A 99 1.56 10.83 3.92
CA VAL A 99 0.21 10.97 3.39
C VAL A 99 -0.54 9.66 3.60
N GLU A 100 -1.74 9.75 4.12
CA GLU A 100 -2.68 8.64 4.16
C GLU A 100 -3.65 8.72 2.97
N ILE A 101 -3.89 7.59 2.31
CA ILE A 101 -4.91 7.45 1.28
C ILE A 101 -5.78 6.26 1.64
N SER A 102 -7.06 6.51 1.93
CA SER A 102 -8.02 5.48 2.30
C SER A 102 -9.16 5.44 1.29
N LEU A 103 -9.36 4.28 0.66
CA LEU A 103 -10.41 4.02 -0.31
C LEU A 103 -11.46 3.10 0.32
N TYR A 104 -12.73 3.47 0.22
CA TYR A 104 -13.83 2.76 0.83
C TYR A 104 -14.87 2.32 -0.20
N THR A 105 -15.37 1.12 0.01
CA THR A 105 -16.56 0.56 -0.62
C THR A 105 -17.45 -0.04 0.47
N PRO A 106 -18.69 -0.46 0.17
CA PRO A 106 -19.54 -1.12 1.18
C PRO A 106 -18.94 -2.39 1.80
N ASP A 107 -18.04 -3.06 1.07
CA ASP A 107 -17.51 -4.39 1.42
C ASP A 107 -16.02 -4.39 1.77
N ASP A 108 -15.26 -3.41 1.26
CA ASP A 108 -13.81 -3.36 1.37
C ASP A 108 -13.29 -1.95 1.64
N GLN A 109 -12.21 -1.87 2.42
CA GLN A 109 -11.38 -0.70 2.61
C GLN A 109 -9.94 -1.02 2.23
N LEU A 110 -9.30 -0.10 1.50
CA LEU A 110 -7.89 -0.16 1.16
C LEU A 110 -7.19 1.11 1.65
N THR A 111 -6.25 0.98 2.58
CA THR A 111 -5.56 2.13 3.20
C THR A 111 -4.06 2.04 3.03
N LEU A 112 -3.49 3.02 2.34
CA LEU A 112 -2.06 3.32 2.37
C LEU A 112 -1.79 4.30 3.52
N THR A 113 -1.05 3.86 4.53
CA THR A 113 -0.74 4.69 5.70
C THR A 113 0.36 5.72 5.41
N PRO A 114 0.49 6.76 6.25
CA PRO A 114 1.60 7.72 6.15
C PRO A 114 2.99 7.06 6.20
N GLN A 115 3.11 5.92 6.89
CA GLN A 115 4.33 5.13 7.02
C GLN A 115 4.60 4.23 5.80
N LEU A 116 3.78 4.33 4.75
CA LEU A 116 3.84 3.47 3.57
C LEU A 116 3.72 1.99 3.96
N GLU A 117 2.66 1.72 4.72
CA GLU A 117 2.13 0.40 5.01
C GLU A 117 0.77 0.28 4.33
N LEU A 118 0.39 -0.93 3.93
CA LEU A 118 -0.88 -1.16 3.27
C LEU A 118 -1.73 -2.09 4.11
N TYR A 119 -2.92 -1.59 4.46
CA TYR A 119 -3.96 -2.34 5.14
C TYR A 119 -5.15 -2.56 4.20
N ILE A 120 -5.72 -3.76 4.29
CA ILE A 120 -6.96 -4.11 3.61
C ILE A 120 -7.93 -4.67 4.63
N TYR A 121 -9.12 -4.09 4.72
CA TYR A 121 -10.22 -4.64 5.51
C TYR A 121 -11.32 -5.07 4.56
N ALA A 122 -11.85 -6.29 4.72
CA ALA A 122 -12.77 -6.87 3.75
C ALA A 122 -13.81 -7.77 4.41
N ARG A 123 -15.04 -7.81 3.87
CA ARG A 123 -16.06 -8.77 4.33
C ARG A 123 -15.81 -10.21 3.88
N SER A 124 -14.95 -10.41 2.88
CA SER A 124 -14.63 -11.73 2.31
C SER A 124 -13.13 -12.00 2.31
N ASP A 125 -12.76 -13.28 2.17
CA ASP A 125 -11.38 -13.74 2.11
C ASP A 125 -10.72 -13.55 0.74
N ARG A 126 -11.39 -12.92 -0.23
CA ARG A 126 -10.92 -12.77 -1.62
C ARG A 126 -9.50 -12.20 -1.73
N TRP A 127 -9.13 -11.31 -0.81
CA TRP A 127 -7.84 -10.63 -0.80
C TRP A 127 -6.67 -11.58 -0.51
N LEU A 128 -6.90 -12.67 0.23
CA LEU A 128 -5.90 -13.71 0.44
C LEU A 128 -5.36 -14.21 -0.91
N TYR A 129 -6.29 -14.60 -1.80
CA TYR A 129 -5.94 -15.16 -3.11
C TYR A 129 -5.39 -14.10 -4.06
N LEU A 130 -5.90 -12.85 -4.00
CA LEU A 130 -5.38 -11.75 -4.80
C LEU A 130 -3.92 -11.42 -4.43
N LEU A 131 -3.60 -11.35 -3.13
CA LEU A 131 -2.26 -11.05 -2.64
C LEU A 131 -1.27 -12.17 -3.01
N GLN A 132 -1.66 -13.44 -2.84
CA GLN A 132 -0.88 -14.59 -3.30
C GLN A 132 -0.67 -14.54 -4.83
N GLY A 133 -1.69 -14.16 -5.59
CA GLY A 133 -1.61 -13.96 -7.04
C GLY A 133 -0.67 -12.83 -7.47
N LYS A 134 -0.40 -11.85 -6.60
CA LYS A 134 0.62 -10.80 -6.80
C LYS A 134 2.03 -11.22 -6.35
N GLY A 135 2.20 -12.48 -5.98
CA GLY A 135 3.48 -13.06 -5.56
C GLY A 135 3.90 -12.66 -4.16
N LEU A 136 2.96 -12.24 -3.30
CA LEU A 136 3.22 -12.03 -1.88
C LEU A 136 3.05 -13.35 -1.13
N GLU A 137 3.91 -13.57 -0.15
CA GLU A 137 3.84 -14.75 0.72
C GLU A 137 3.09 -14.39 2.00
N GLU A 138 2.12 -15.22 2.37
CA GLU A 138 1.46 -15.13 3.68
C GLU A 138 2.45 -15.54 4.77
N ARG A 139 2.51 -14.77 5.86
CA ARG A 139 3.39 -15.01 6.99
C ARG A 139 2.62 -14.90 8.30
N ALA A 140 3.01 -15.71 9.28
CA ALA A 140 2.43 -15.66 10.62
C ALA A 140 2.70 -14.31 11.32
N SER A 141 3.84 -13.71 11.01
CA SER A 141 4.19 -12.35 11.38
C SER A 141 5.11 -11.76 10.31
N LEU A 142 5.05 -10.44 10.16
CA LEU A 142 6.03 -9.70 9.40
C LEU A 142 7.08 -9.17 10.38
N ALA A 143 8.32 -9.04 9.93
CA ALA A 143 9.34 -8.42 10.76
C ALA A 143 8.88 -6.99 11.08
N ASP A 144 8.79 -6.65 12.36
CA ASP A 144 8.60 -5.27 12.78
C ASP A 144 9.70 -4.44 12.12
N ARG A 145 9.33 -3.35 11.44
CA ARG A 145 10.32 -2.37 10.96
C ARG A 145 11.07 -1.89 12.21
N ALA A 146 12.33 -2.30 12.33
CA ALA A 146 13.10 -2.16 13.56
C ALA A 146 13.11 -0.70 14.05
N TRP A 147 12.60 -0.49 15.26
CA TRP A 147 12.88 0.60 16.21
C TRP A 147 13.27 1.96 15.59
N GLY A 148 12.28 2.83 15.38
CA GLY A 148 12.48 4.22 14.94
C GLY A 148 11.39 4.76 14.02
N SER A 149 10.15 4.29 14.16
CA SER A 149 8.99 4.56 13.28
C SER A 149 8.53 6.02 13.26
N GLN A 150 9.35 6.89 12.70
CA GLN A 150 8.91 7.98 11.84
C GLN A 150 9.50 7.67 10.46
N ALA A 151 8.81 6.79 9.70
CA ALA A 151 9.24 6.41 8.35
C ALA A 151 9.20 7.58 7.35
N TRP A 152 8.71 8.73 7.81
CA TRP A 152 8.70 10.00 7.12
C TRP A 152 8.96 11.08 8.18
N ASP A 153 9.87 12.01 7.90
CA ASP A 153 10.12 13.18 8.75
C ASP A 153 8.90 14.12 8.68
N HIS A 154 8.43 14.68 9.80
CA HIS A 154 7.40 15.73 9.82
C HIS A 154 7.88 17.04 9.18
N ALA A 155 9.14 17.12 8.76
CA ALA A 155 9.64 18.23 7.94
C ALA A 155 8.70 18.51 6.75
N PRO A 156 8.53 19.77 6.35
CA PRO A 156 7.72 20.09 5.19
C PRO A 156 8.25 19.42 3.91
N ALA A 157 7.36 18.88 3.08
CA ALA A 157 7.67 18.39 1.74
C ALA A 157 6.81 19.14 0.70
N PRO A 158 7.17 20.39 0.32
CA PRO A 158 6.31 21.24 -0.49
C PRO A 158 5.93 20.62 -1.85
N THR A 159 6.83 19.83 -2.44
CA THR A 159 6.58 19.10 -3.69
C THR A 159 5.49 18.04 -3.54
N LEU A 160 5.47 17.32 -2.41
CA LEU A 160 4.43 16.36 -2.10
C LEU A 160 3.12 17.10 -1.84
N SER A 161 3.11 18.08 -0.92
CA SER A 161 1.88 18.80 -0.56
C SER A 161 1.25 19.51 -1.76
N ALA A 162 2.04 20.08 -2.67
CA ALA A 162 1.53 20.64 -3.92
C ALA A 162 0.90 19.57 -4.83
N ALA A 163 1.51 18.38 -4.91
CA ALA A 163 0.96 17.26 -5.68
C ALA A 163 -0.34 16.72 -5.06
N ILE A 164 -0.43 16.67 -3.72
CA ILE A 164 -1.65 16.30 -2.99
C ILE A 164 -2.77 17.32 -3.23
N ASN A 165 -2.48 18.61 -3.10
CA ASN A 165 -3.46 19.66 -3.41
C ASN A 165 -3.98 19.54 -4.86
N ALA A 166 -3.08 19.34 -5.83
CA ALA A 166 -3.46 19.15 -7.23
C ALA A 166 -4.26 17.86 -7.48
N ALA A 167 -4.09 16.83 -6.65
CA ALA A 167 -4.90 15.62 -6.68
C ALA A 167 -6.30 15.88 -6.09
N ALA A 168 -6.36 16.53 -4.92
CA ALA A 168 -7.61 16.90 -4.26
C ALA A 168 -8.48 17.80 -5.17
N GLU A 169 -7.88 18.81 -5.80
CA GLU A 169 -8.56 19.69 -6.77
C GLU A 169 -9.08 18.90 -7.98
N ARG A 170 -8.26 18.04 -8.58
CA ARG A 170 -8.65 17.22 -9.75
C ARG A 170 -9.84 16.31 -9.44
N LEU A 171 -9.85 15.74 -8.24
CA LEU A 171 -10.91 14.84 -7.79
C LEU A 171 -12.10 15.60 -7.19
N SER A 172 -12.05 16.94 -7.15
CA SER A 172 -13.08 17.79 -6.55
C SER A 172 -13.41 17.40 -5.10
N LEU A 173 -12.37 17.03 -4.33
CA LEU A 173 -12.54 16.65 -2.93
C LEU A 173 -12.86 17.87 -2.06
N SER A 174 -13.66 17.64 -1.03
CA SER A 174 -14.00 18.66 -0.04
C SER A 174 -13.04 18.58 1.15
N PRO A 175 -12.63 19.70 1.75
CA PRO A 175 -11.98 19.68 3.05
C PRO A 175 -12.83 18.92 4.08
N ALA A 176 -12.20 18.07 4.88
CA ALA A 176 -12.84 17.32 5.96
C ALA A 176 -12.89 18.11 7.28
#